data_AF-A0A959CA29-F1
#
_entry.id   AF-A0A959CA29-F1
#
_cell.length_a   1.000
_cell.length_b   1.000
_cell.length_c   1.000
_cell.angle_alpha   90.00
_cell.angle_beta   90.00
_cell.angle_gamma   90.00
#
_symmetry.space_group_name_H-M   'P 1'
#
loop_
_entity.id
_entity.type
_entity.pdbx_description
1 polymer ?
#
loop_
_entity_poly.entity_id
_entity_poly.type
_entity_poly.pdbx_seq_one_letter_code
_entity_poly.pdbx_strand_id
1 'polypeptide(L)'
;MTKEEKYKIDYENTLKYIFHLSDIRFKLLGLVPFATGIAFSFSEEKGIPVNSFVIGFLGLIVTVGIIFYDQRNTEIYNGLIGRAKDLEKKMLLECANENEEHGGTFTNRAIRSRKLFGRFSMWHDKGLSLVYSVVLWVWMYIVVASSIKLANKEGDFEWFGIAIPTLIALIMYFSLMKLDKENQAGNDKPK
;
A
#
# COMPACT_ATOMS: atom_id res chain seq x y z
N MET A 1 15.40 19.43 -32.02
CA MET A 1 15.34 18.31 -31.07
C MET A 1 15.14 17.00 -31.84
N THR A 2 16.14 16.11 -31.79
CA THR A 2 16.14 14.80 -32.45
C THR A 2 15.12 13.86 -31.81
N LYS A 3 14.81 12.74 -32.48
CA LYS A 3 13.89 11.72 -31.95
C LYS A 3 14.43 11.07 -30.67
N GLU A 4 15.74 10.85 -30.64
CA GLU A 4 16.45 10.29 -29.49
C GLU A 4 16.44 11.24 -28.29
N GLU A 5 16.66 12.54 -28.51
CA GLU A 5 16.55 13.55 -27.47
C GLU A 5 15.13 13.60 -26.87
N LYS A 6 14.08 13.46 -27.70
CA LYS A 6 12.69 13.38 -27.22
C LYS A 6 12.48 12.16 -26.32
N TYR A 7 12.99 10.99 -26.69
CA TYR A 7 12.85 9.77 -25.88
C TYR A 7 13.62 9.87 -24.57
N LYS A 8 14.83 10.42 -24.60
CA LYS A 8 15.61 10.65 -23.39
C LYS A 8 14.89 11.58 -22.40
N ILE A 9 14.37 12.72 -22.88
CA ILE A 9 13.63 13.67 -22.04
C ILE A 9 12.37 13.03 -21.45
N ASP A 10 11.62 12.29 -22.27
CA ASP A 10 10.41 11.58 -21.81
C ASP A 10 10.75 10.50 -20.77
N TYR A 11 11.85 9.78 -20.97
CA TYR A 11 12.34 8.77 -20.04
C TYR A 11 12.74 9.40 -18.71
N GLU A 12 13.56 10.46 -18.73
CA GLU A 12 13.96 11.20 -17.53
C GLU A 12 12.76 11.75 -16.74
N ASN A 13 11.76 12.28 -17.44
CA ASN A 13 10.52 12.74 -16.80
C ASN A 13 9.74 11.57 -16.19
N THR A 14 9.61 10.46 -16.92
CA THR A 14 8.97 9.22 -16.44
C THR A 14 9.64 8.72 -15.16
N LEU A 15 10.98 8.71 -15.11
CA LEU A 15 11.75 8.33 -13.92
C LEU A 15 11.48 9.25 -12.73
N LYS A 16 11.46 10.57 -12.96
CA LYS A 16 11.14 11.55 -11.90
C LYS A 16 9.78 11.26 -11.27
N TYR A 17 8.76 10.98 -12.08
CA TYR A 17 7.43 10.62 -11.56
C TYR A 17 7.45 9.28 -10.80
N ILE A 18 8.12 8.24 -11.33
CA ILE A 18 8.25 6.94 -10.66
C ILE A 18 8.86 7.10 -9.26
N PHE A 19 9.99 7.82 -9.16
CA PHE A 19 10.68 8.02 -7.87
C PHE A 19 9.88 8.91 -6.93
N HIS A 20 9.23 9.97 -7.44
CA HIS A 20 8.37 10.83 -6.63
C HIS A 20 7.19 10.07 -6.03
N LEU A 21 6.51 9.25 -6.83
CA LEU A 21 5.41 8.41 -6.36
C LEU A 21 5.86 7.39 -5.32
N SER A 22 7.05 6.80 -5.51
CA SER A 22 7.63 5.83 -4.56
C SER A 22 7.98 6.49 -3.21
N ASP A 23 8.56 7.69 -3.26
CA ASP A 23 8.91 8.48 -2.06
C ASP A 23 7.67 8.85 -1.25
N ILE A 24 6.58 9.29 -1.90
CA ILE A 24 5.33 9.60 -1.19
C ILE A 24 4.77 8.37 -0.48
N ARG A 25 4.76 7.20 -1.13
CA ARG A 25 4.28 5.96 -0.48
C ARG A 25 5.11 5.59 0.72
N PHE A 26 6.43 5.68 0.60
CA PHE A 26 7.33 5.38 1.71
C PHE A 26 7.08 6.30 2.91
N LYS A 27 6.86 7.61 2.66
CA LYS A 27 6.50 8.57 3.70
C LYS A 27 5.17 8.24 4.37
N LEU A 28 4.14 7.89 3.60
CA LEU A 28 2.85 7.46 4.14
C LEU A 28 2.99 6.17 4.97
N LEU A 29 3.78 5.21 4.47
CA LEU A 29 4.02 3.94 5.16
C LEU A 29 4.74 4.11 6.49
N GLY A 30 5.63 5.11 6.62
CA GLY A 30 6.27 5.45 7.88
C GLY A 30 5.34 6.22 8.83
N LEU A 31 4.57 7.17 8.29
CA LEU A 31 3.73 8.07 9.10
C LEU A 31 2.53 7.36 9.73
N VAL A 32 1.85 6.50 8.95
CA VAL A 32 0.57 5.91 9.36
C VAL A 32 0.72 4.99 10.59
N PRO A 33 1.61 3.98 10.61
CA PRO A 33 1.80 3.13 11.78
C PRO A 33 2.25 3.91 13.00
N PHE A 34 3.11 4.92 12.80
CA PHE A 34 3.60 5.76 13.88
C PHE A 34 2.47 6.59 14.53
N ALA A 35 1.67 7.29 13.72
CA ALA A 35 0.53 8.06 14.20
C ALA A 35 -0.51 7.17 14.89
N THR A 36 -0.76 5.97 14.36
CA THR A 36 -1.65 4.98 14.96
C THR A 36 -1.15 4.50 16.31
N GLY A 37 0.15 4.18 16.45
CA GLY A 37 0.73 3.75 17.72
C GLY A 37 0.64 4.84 18.80
N ILE A 38 0.89 6.09 18.44
CA ILE A 38 0.73 7.23 19.35
C ILE A 38 -0.72 7.40 19.80
N ALA A 39 -1.64 7.40 18.84
CA ALA A 39 -3.06 7.57 19.15
C ALA A 39 -3.62 6.42 20.01
N PHE A 40 -3.18 5.19 19.74
CA PHE A 40 -3.53 4.02 20.55
C PHE A 40 -3.05 4.20 22.00
N SER A 41 -1.80 4.63 22.19
CA SER A 41 -1.22 4.88 23.52
C SER A 41 -2.01 5.91 24.32
N PHE A 42 -2.47 7.00 23.68
CA PHE A 42 -3.27 8.02 24.35
C PHE A 42 -4.74 7.62 24.59
N SER A 43 -5.26 6.64 23.84
CA SER A 43 -6.66 6.22 23.93
C SER A 43 -6.97 5.47 25.23
N GLU A 44 -5.98 4.81 25.83
CA GLU A 44 -6.13 4.07 27.09
C GLU A 44 -5.97 4.97 28.33
N GLU A 45 -5.11 6.00 28.25
CA GLU A 45 -4.69 6.79 29.43
C GLU A 45 -5.74 7.82 29.89
N LYS A 46 -6.56 8.37 28.97
CA LYS A 46 -7.42 9.55 29.25
C LYS A 46 -8.89 9.26 29.54
N GLY A 47 -9.32 7.99 29.51
CA GLY A 47 -10.57 7.51 30.12
C GLY A 47 -11.91 8.12 29.65
N ILE A 48 -11.95 9.11 28.75
CA ILE A 48 -13.19 9.71 28.23
C ILE A 48 -13.60 8.99 26.94
N PRO A 49 -14.65 8.14 26.94
CA PRO A 49 -14.99 7.29 25.80
C PRO A 49 -15.33 8.07 24.53
N VAL A 50 -15.91 9.27 24.66
CA VAL A 50 -16.23 10.14 23.52
C VAL A 50 -14.96 10.55 22.77
N ASN A 51 -13.90 10.94 23.48
CA ASN A 51 -12.67 11.40 22.86
C ASN A 51 -11.99 10.25 22.09
N SER A 52 -11.92 9.07 22.71
CA SER A 52 -11.38 7.87 22.06
C SER A 52 -12.19 7.49 20.82
N PHE A 53 -13.52 7.56 20.88
CA PHE A 53 -14.38 7.32 19.72
C PHE A 53 -14.08 8.29 18.57
N VAL A 54 -14.02 9.60 18.84
CA VAL A 54 -13.75 10.62 17.82
C VAL A 54 -12.36 10.44 17.20
N ILE A 55 -11.34 10.20 18.03
CA ILE A 55 -9.96 9.95 17.56
C ILE A 55 -9.92 8.69 16.69
N GLY A 56 -10.54 7.60 17.14
CA GLY A 56 -10.61 6.35 16.40
C GLY A 56 -11.31 6.51 15.05
N PHE A 57 -12.44 7.22 15.04
CA PHE A 57 -13.24 7.43 13.83
C PHE A 57 -12.53 8.31 12.81
N LEU A 58 -11.89 9.39 13.25
CA LEU A 58 -11.05 10.22 12.38
C LEU A 58 -9.86 9.42 11.83
N GLY A 59 -9.21 8.63 12.69
CA GLY A 59 -8.12 7.74 12.28
C GLY A 59 -8.54 6.73 11.21
N LEU A 60 -9.74 6.16 11.34
CA LEU A 60 -10.33 5.28 10.31
C LEU A 60 -10.52 6.01 8.98
N ILE A 61 -11.17 7.16 8.97
CA ILE A 61 -11.45 7.92 7.74
C ILE A 61 -10.15 8.29 7.03
N VAL A 62 -9.17 8.79 7.78
CA VAL A 62 -7.86 9.15 7.23
C VAL A 62 -7.16 7.92 6.65
N THR A 63 -7.17 6.79 7.36
CA THR A 63 -6.56 5.54 6.89
C THR A 63 -7.21 5.04 5.61
N VAL A 64 -8.54 5.06 5.52
CA VAL A 64 -9.28 4.69 4.30
C VAL A 64 -8.91 5.62 3.13
N GLY A 65 -8.82 6.93 3.37
CA GLY A 65 -8.38 7.89 2.36
C GLY A 65 -6.95 7.62 1.87
N ILE A 66 -6.04 7.27 2.77
CA ILE A 66 -4.66 6.90 2.42
C ILE A 66 -4.63 5.60 1.59
N ILE A 67 -5.45 4.60 1.94
CA ILE A 67 -5.55 3.37 1.15
C ILE A 67 -6.02 3.68 -0.27
N PHE A 68 -7.07 4.49 -0.44
CA PHE A 68 -7.53 4.89 -1.79
C PHE A 68 -6.45 5.64 -2.56
N TYR A 69 -5.77 6.58 -1.91
CA TYR A 69 -4.66 7.31 -2.52
C TYR A 69 -3.54 6.36 -2.98
N ASP A 70 -3.15 5.41 -2.12
CA ASP A 70 -2.07 4.46 -2.39
C ASP A 70 -2.42 3.45 -3.50
N GLN A 71 -3.66 2.98 -3.55
CA GLN A 71 -4.14 2.13 -4.64
C GLN A 71 -4.15 2.88 -5.98
N ARG A 72 -4.66 4.11 -6.00
CA ARG A 72 -4.62 4.94 -7.21
C ARG A 72 -3.19 5.25 -7.65
N ASN A 73 -2.31 5.52 -6.69
CA ASN A 73 -0.90 5.70 -6.96
C ASN A 73 -0.31 4.42 -7.60
N THR A 74 -0.68 3.22 -7.12
CA THR A 74 -0.22 1.93 -7.66
C THR A 74 -0.55 1.76 -9.14
N GLU A 75 -1.76 2.13 -9.56
CA GLU A 75 -2.14 2.13 -10.97
C GLU A 75 -1.26 3.06 -11.82
N ILE A 76 -1.06 4.30 -11.36
CA ILE A 76 -0.26 5.30 -12.07
C ILE A 76 1.19 4.83 -12.19
N TYR A 77 1.77 4.33 -11.10
CA TYR A 77 3.12 3.78 -11.07
C TYR A 77 3.28 2.63 -12.07
N ASN A 78 2.35 1.66 -12.09
CA ASN A 78 2.42 0.55 -13.04
C ASN A 78 2.37 1.03 -14.50
N GLY A 79 1.53 2.04 -14.79
CA GLY A 79 1.50 2.68 -16.11
C GLY A 79 2.82 3.34 -16.49
N LEU A 80 3.47 4.05 -15.55
CA LEU A 80 4.77 4.67 -15.77
C LEU A 80 5.89 3.64 -15.95
N ILE A 81 5.85 2.52 -15.23
CA ILE A 81 6.80 1.41 -15.43
C ILE A 81 6.64 0.83 -16.84
N GLY A 82 5.40 0.65 -17.32
CA GLY A 82 5.14 0.23 -18.70
C GLY A 82 5.71 1.21 -19.71
N ARG A 83 5.48 2.51 -19.51
CA ARG A 83 6.05 3.58 -20.34
C ARG A 83 7.58 3.58 -20.34
N ALA A 84 8.20 3.40 -19.18
CA ALA A 84 9.64 3.34 -19.04
C ALA A 84 10.22 2.19 -19.87
N LYS A 85 9.65 0.97 -19.76
CA LYS A 85 10.03 -0.19 -20.58
C LYS A 85 9.91 0.11 -22.08
N ASP A 86 8.80 0.73 -22.51
CA ASP A 86 8.60 1.06 -23.92
C ASP A 86 9.63 2.08 -24.44
N LEU A 87 10.06 3.02 -23.59
CA LEU A 87 11.10 4.00 -23.92
C LEU A 87 12.49 3.36 -23.96
N GLU A 88 12.81 2.49 -23.01
CA GLU A 88 14.09 1.74 -23.00
C GLU A 88 14.25 0.92 -24.29
N LYS A 89 13.20 0.22 -24.72
CA LYS A 89 13.17 -0.50 -26.00
C LYS A 89 13.39 0.42 -27.20
N LYS A 90 12.74 1.59 -27.23
CA LYS A 90 12.89 2.58 -28.32
C LYS A 90 14.28 3.21 -28.39
N MET A 91 14.99 3.24 -27.27
CA MET A 91 16.36 3.76 -27.17
C MET A 91 17.42 2.66 -27.39
N LEU A 92 17.02 1.39 -27.55
CA LEU A 92 17.91 0.25 -27.75
C LEU A 92 19.01 0.17 -26.68
N LEU A 93 18.62 0.36 -25.41
CA LEU A 93 19.57 0.30 -24.30
C LEU A 93 20.23 -1.08 -24.21
N GLU A 94 21.51 -1.09 -23.84
CA GLU A 94 22.32 -2.31 -23.71
C GLU A 94 21.78 -3.22 -22.60
N CYS A 95 21.71 -4.51 -22.89
CA CYS A 95 21.23 -5.52 -21.97
C CYS A 95 22.27 -5.80 -20.88
N ALA A 96 21.81 -5.91 -19.64
CA ALA A 96 22.65 -6.36 -18.53
C ALA A 96 22.93 -7.88 -18.59
N ASN A 97 22.05 -8.65 -19.23
CA ASN A 97 22.20 -10.10 -19.42
C ASN A 97 22.20 -10.45 -20.92
N GLU A 98 23.03 -11.41 -21.31
CA GLU A 98 23.17 -11.87 -22.70
C GLU A 98 21.89 -12.49 -23.29
N ASN A 99 20.93 -12.88 -22.44
CA ASN A 99 19.68 -13.54 -22.83
C ASN A 99 18.50 -12.57 -23.05
N GLU A 100 18.72 -11.26 -22.99
CA GLU A 100 17.65 -10.26 -23.12
C GLU A 100 17.79 -9.50 -24.46
N GLU A 101 16.67 -9.21 -25.13
CA GLU A 101 16.65 -8.55 -26.44
C GLU A 101 16.86 -7.03 -26.33
N HIS A 102 16.43 -6.44 -25.21
CA HIS A 102 16.60 -5.02 -24.90
C HIS A 102 16.91 -4.81 -23.42
N GLY A 103 17.75 -3.82 -23.15
CA GLY A 103 18.23 -3.49 -21.83
C GLY A 103 17.46 -2.40 -21.11
N GLY A 104 17.91 -2.09 -19.90
CA GLY A 104 17.40 -1.01 -19.08
C GLY A 104 16.90 -1.48 -17.72
N THR A 105 16.91 -0.57 -16.75
CA THR A 105 16.56 -0.84 -15.35
C THR A 105 15.15 -1.42 -15.20
N PHE A 106 14.20 -0.99 -16.04
CA PHE A 106 12.80 -1.43 -15.94
C PHE A 106 12.49 -2.65 -16.81
N THR A 107 13.17 -2.79 -17.95
CA THR A 107 13.08 -3.93 -18.85
C THR A 107 13.73 -5.17 -18.24
N ASN A 108 14.92 -5.04 -17.64
CA ASN A 108 15.65 -6.14 -16.97
C ASN A 108 15.30 -6.24 -15.47
N ARG A 109 14.09 -5.85 -15.07
CA ARG A 109 13.69 -5.84 -13.65
C ARG A 109 13.70 -7.26 -13.09
N ALA A 110 14.33 -7.43 -11.92
CA ALA A 110 14.41 -8.73 -11.24
C ALA A 110 13.04 -9.41 -11.07
N ILE A 111 13.01 -10.71 -11.40
CA ILE A 111 11.81 -11.54 -11.28
C ILE A 111 11.38 -11.64 -9.81
N ARG A 112 10.07 -11.63 -9.57
CA ARG A 112 9.45 -11.65 -8.23
C ARG A 112 9.54 -13.02 -7.55
N SER A 113 10.75 -13.50 -7.25
CA SER A 113 10.99 -14.87 -6.76
C SER A 113 11.17 -15.00 -5.24
N ARG A 114 11.30 -13.87 -4.52
CA ARG A 114 11.62 -13.89 -3.09
C ARG A 114 10.46 -14.41 -2.24
N LYS A 115 10.75 -15.33 -1.32
CA LYS A 115 9.80 -15.91 -0.36
C LYS A 115 10.34 -15.78 1.07
N LEU A 116 9.52 -15.34 2.00
CA LEU A 116 9.78 -15.37 3.44
C LEU A 116 9.50 -16.79 3.95
N PHE A 117 10.46 -17.35 4.70
CA PHE A 117 10.43 -18.73 5.22
C PHE A 117 10.16 -19.80 4.13
N GLY A 118 10.52 -19.52 2.88
CA GLY A 118 10.27 -20.39 1.73
C GLY A 118 8.79 -20.56 1.33
N ARG A 119 7.83 -19.96 2.07
CA ARG A 119 6.38 -20.16 1.88
C ARG A 119 5.63 -18.90 1.51
N PHE A 120 5.97 -17.76 2.10
CA PHE A 120 5.24 -16.52 1.88
C PHE A 120 5.92 -15.67 0.82
N SER A 121 5.36 -15.62 -0.39
CA SER A 121 5.87 -14.72 -1.43
C SER A 121 5.90 -13.28 -0.92
N MET A 122 7.11 -12.70 -0.87
CA MET A 122 7.34 -11.34 -0.42
C MET A 122 7.15 -10.41 -1.59
N TRP A 123 6.15 -9.55 -1.48
CA TRP A 123 5.91 -8.51 -2.45
C TRP A 123 5.57 -7.19 -1.76
N HIS A 124 5.91 -6.09 -2.42
CA HIS A 124 5.70 -4.75 -1.88
C HIS A 124 4.23 -4.53 -1.48
N ASP A 125 3.31 -4.89 -2.37
CA ASP A 125 1.88 -4.63 -2.19
C ASP A 125 1.24 -5.55 -1.14
N LYS A 126 1.82 -6.75 -0.91
CA LYS A 126 1.47 -7.63 0.22
C LYS A 126 1.95 -7.08 1.56
N GLY A 127 3.12 -6.44 1.57
CA GLY A 127 3.60 -5.74 2.76
C GLY A 127 2.67 -4.59 3.12
N LEU A 128 2.27 -3.79 2.12
CA LEU A 128 1.29 -2.72 2.29
C LEU A 128 -0.06 -3.21 2.80
N SER A 129 -0.61 -4.28 2.21
CA SER A 129 -1.90 -4.83 2.64
C SER A 129 -1.87 -5.27 4.10
N LEU A 130 -0.77 -5.87 4.56
CA LEU A 130 -0.60 -6.26 5.96
C LEU A 130 -0.58 -5.03 6.88
N VAL A 131 0.25 -4.03 6.57
CA VAL A 131 0.36 -2.81 7.39
C VAL A 131 -0.97 -2.08 7.49
N TYR A 132 -1.65 -1.84 6.38
CA TYR A 132 -2.95 -1.16 6.40
C TYR A 132 -4.02 -1.95 7.15
N SER A 133 -4.00 -3.29 7.07
CA SER A 133 -4.97 -4.12 7.79
C SER A 133 -4.76 -4.05 9.30
N VAL A 134 -3.51 -4.05 9.76
CA VAL A 134 -3.18 -3.86 11.19
C VAL A 134 -3.57 -2.47 11.67
N VAL A 135 -3.28 -1.43 10.88
CA VAL A 135 -3.65 -0.06 11.25
C VAL A 135 -5.17 0.10 11.32
N LEU A 136 -5.91 -0.40 10.33
CA LEU A 136 -7.37 -0.40 10.34
C LEU A 136 -7.92 -1.17 11.54
N TRP A 137 -7.30 -2.30 11.90
CA TRP A 137 -7.68 -3.07 13.08
C TRP A 137 -7.61 -2.21 14.35
N VAL A 138 -6.51 -1.48 14.55
CA VAL A 138 -6.33 -0.62 15.74
C VAL A 138 -7.39 0.46 15.80
N TRP A 139 -7.63 1.16 14.70
CA TRP A 139 -8.63 2.22 14.68
C TRP A 139 -10.06 1.69 14.85
N MET A 140 -10.38 0.56 14.23
CA MET A 140 -11.66 -0.13 14.42
C MET A 140 -11.84 -0.57 15.86
N TYR A 141 -10.79 -1.10 16.50
CA TYR A 141 -10.80 -1.47 17.91
C TYR A 141 -11.14 -0.26 18.79
N ILE A 142 -10.44 0.87 18.60
CA ILE A 142 -10.70 2.09 19.36
C ILE A 142 -12.16 2.53 19.20
N VAL A 143 -12.70 2.51 17.97
CA VAL A 143 -14.10 2.90 17.70
C VAL A 143 -15.08 1.94 18.37
N VAL A 144 -14.97 0.63 18.12
CA VAL A 144 -15.92 -0.37 18.63
C VAL A 144 -15.86 -0.44 20.15
N ALA A 145 -14.65 -0.49 20.73
CA ALA A 145 -14.49 -0.49 22.18
C ALA A 145 -15.10 0.78 22.80
N SER A 146 -14.79 1.97 22.25
CA SER A 146 -15.36 3.22 22.76
C SER A 146 -16.87 3.28 22.61
N SER A 147 -17.45 2.74 21.53
CA SER A 147 -18.90 2.63 21.35
C SER A 147 -19.57 1.73 22.41
N ILE A 148 -18.96 0.60 22.75
CA ILE A 148 -19.45 -0.29 23.80
C ILE A 148 -19.46 0.43 25.16
N LYS A 149 -18.38 1.16 25.47
CA LYS A 149 -18.28 1.97 26.69
C LYS A 149 -19.34 3.07 26.72
N LEU A 150 -19.51 3.81 25.62
CA LEU A 150 -20.53 4.86 25.49
C LEU A 150 -21.97 4.33 25.65
N ALA A 151 -22.21 3.09 25.25
CA ALA A 151 -23.50 2.43 25.40
C ALA A 151 -23.75 1.88 26.81
N ASN A 152 -22.78 1.98 27.74
CA ASN A 152 -22.81 1.32 29.06
C ASN A 152 -23.10 -0.19 28.97
N LYS A 153 -22.51 -0.84 27.96
CA LYS A 153 -22.67 -2.28 27.65
C LYS A 153 -21.41 -3.10 27.93
N GLU A 154 -20.55 -2.60 28.82
CA GLU A 154 -19.37 -3.33 29.29
C GLU A 154 -19.82 -4.66 29.95
N GLY A 155 -19.15 -5.77 29.62
CA GLY A 155 -19.52 -7.12 30.04
C GLY A 155 -20.27 -7.93 28.96
N ASP A 156 -21.45 -7.49 28.54
CA ASP A 156 -22.29 -8.24 27.58
C ASP A 156 -21.65 -8.36 26.18
N PHE A 157 -20.92 -7.32 25.76
CA PHE A 157 -20.40 -7.18 24.40
C PHE A 157 -18.88 -7.04 24.31
N GLU A 158 -18.14 -7.31 25.38
CA GLU A 158 -16.70 -7.04 25.44
C GLU A 158 -15.90 -7.73 24.31
N TRP A 159 -16.25 -8.98 23.99
CA TRP A 159 -15.59 -9.74 22.94
C TRP A 159 -15.82 -9.17 21.52
N PHE A 160 -16.93 -8.44 21.29
CA PHE A 160 -17.16 -7.76 20.02
C PHE A 160 -16.15 -6.64 19.75
N GLY A 161 -15.59 -6.06 20.82
CA GLY A 161 -14.50 -5.09 20.75
C GLY A 161 -13.29 -5.61 19.98
N ILE A 162 -13.04 -6.93 20.01
CA ILE A 162 -11.91 -7.57 19.32
C ILE A 162 -12.37 -8.29 18.05
N ALA A 163 -13.50 -9.00 18.10
CA ALA A 163 -13.96 -9.83 17.00
C ALA A 163 -14.31 -9.02 15.74
N ILE A 164 -15.03 -7.90 15.89
CA ILE A 164 -15.44 -7.06 14.76
C ILE A 164 -14.22 -6.45 14.04
N PRO A 165 -13.28 -5.76 14.74
CA PRO A 165 -12.07 -5.25 14.09
C PRO A 165 -11.26 -6.34 13.40
N THR A 166 -11.14 -7.51 14.03
CA THR A 166 -10.37 -8.64 13.49
C THR A 166 -10.96 -9.15 12.18
N LEU A 167 -12.28 -9.36 12.15
CA LEU A 167 -12.98 -9.78 10.95
C LEU A 167 -12.82 -8.76 9.82
N ILE A 168 -13.02 -7.48 10.10
CA ILE A 168 -12.89 -6.41 9.11
C ILE A 168 -11.45 -6.30 8.59
N ALA A 169 -10.46 -6.36 9.47
CA ALA A 169 -9.05 -6.33 9.09
C ALA A 169 -8.67 -7.52 8.19
N LEU A 170 -9.18 -8.72 8.47
CA LEU A 170 -8.98 -9.89 7.61
C LEU A 170 -9.65 -9.70 6.24
N ILE A 171 -10.89 -9.23 6.20
CA ILE A 171 -11.60 -8.94 4.94
C ILE A 171 -10.79 -7.92 4.12
N MET A 172 -10.33 -6.85 4.74
CA MET A 172 -9.53 -5.81 4.09
C MET A 172 -8.18 -6.36 3.57
N TYR A 173 -7.49 -7.18 4.37
CA TYR A 173 -6.26 -7.84 3.96
C TYR A 173 -6.46 -8.67 2.69
N PHE A 174 -7.47 -9.54 2.68
CA PHE A 174 -7.76 -10.41 1.54
C PHE A 174 -8.24 -9.61 0.32
N SER A 175 -9.02 -8.55 0.53
CA SER A 175 -9.49 -7.66 -0.54
C SER A 175 -8.33 -6.95 -1.24
N LEU A 176 -7.43 -6.33 -0.46
CA LEU A 176 -6.23 -5.66 -1.00
C LEU A 176 -5.29 -6.63 -1.71
N MET A 177 -5.12 -7.85 -1.16
CA MET A 177 -4.33 -8.89 -1.85
C MET A 177 -4.96 -9.34 -3.18
N LYS A 178 -6.30 -9.33 -3.29
CA LYS A 178 -6.99 -9.69 -4.53
C LYS A 178 -6.75 -8.63 -5.61
N LEU A 179 -6.87 -7.34 -5.25
CA LEU A 179 -6.59 -6.23 -6.15
C LEU A 179 -5.16 -6.25 -6.69
N ASP A 180 -4.18 -6.59 -5.84
CA ASP A 180 -2.78 -6.75 -6.28
C ASP A 180 -2.64 -7.87 -7.34
N LYS A 181 -3.29 -9.02 -7.14
CA LYS A 181 -3.25 -10.11 -8.14
C LYS A 181 -3.85 -9.71 -9.49
N GLU A 182 -4.94 -8.96 -9.48
CA GLU A 182 -5.60 -8.48 -10.71
C GLU A 182 -4.71 -7.49 -11.46
N ASN A 183 -4.07 -6.56 -10.73
CA ASN A 183 -3.09 -5.62 -11.28
C ASN A 183 -1.86 -6.30 -11.87
N GLN A 184 -1.44 -7.43 -11.31
CA GLN A 184 -0.34 -8.24 -11.84
C GLN A 184 -0.74 -8.97 -13.12
N ALA A 185 -1.89 -9.64 -13.11
CA ALA A 185 -2.40 -10.36 -14.27
C ALA A 185 -2.66 -9.45 -15.49
N GLY A 186 -2.96 -8.17 -15.27
CA GLY A 186 -3.10 -7.19 -16.35
C GLY A 186 -1.77 -6.76 -16.98
N ASN A 187 -0.67 -6.74 -16.22
CA ASN A 187 0.66 -6.32 -16.68
C ASN A 187 1.47 -7.42 -17.36
N ASP A 188 1.18 -8.69 -17.07
CA ASP A 188 1.89 -9.85 -17.64
C ASP A 188 1.27 -10.36 -18.95
N LYS A 189 0.15 -9.78 -19.41
CA LYS A 189 -0.40 -10.10 -20.73
C LYS A 189 0.47 -9.47 -21.82
N PRO A 190 0.98 -10.25 -22.79
CA PRO A 190 1.58 -9.66 -23.98
C PRO A 190 0.53 -8.79 -24.67
N LYS A 191 0.88 -7.54 -24.94
CA LYS A 191 0.11 -6.66 -25.83
C LYS A 191 0.40 -7.04 -27.27
#